data_AF-A0A7C6I186-F1
#
_entry.id   AF-A0A7C6I186-F1
#
_cell.length_a   1.000
_cell.length_b   1.000
_cell.length_c   1.000
_cell.angle_alpha   90.00
_cell.angle_beta   90.00
_cell.angle_gamma   90.00
#
_symmetry.space_group_name_H-M   'P 1'
#
loop_
_entity.id
_entity.type
_entity.pdbx_description
1 polymer ?
#
loop_
_entity_poly.entity_id
_entity_poly.type
_entity_poly.pdbx_seq_one_letter_code
_entity_poly.pdbx_strand_id
1 'polypeptide(L)'
;MKATIKIFALLLLGALLLNSCSKREDDILAKHKVEFSPVKGGMLTEHVTATVDGKAINSGDEVEEGKDVVFTATILLKNRVLDKWVVAGAEAPAGASETITIKVKGPLKVRAVFKNKTSIL
;
A
#
# COMPACT_ATOMS: atom_id res chain seq x y z
N MET A 1 24.01 -69.19 -9.19
CA MET A 1 23.73 -67.74 -9.06
C MET A 1 24.72 -67.02 -9.97
N LYS A 2 24.21 -66.12 -10.83
CA LYS A 2 24.81 -65.70 -12.12
C LYS A 2 26.00 -64.74 -11.96
N ALA A 3 26.98 -64.89 -12.86
CA ALA A 3 28.22 -64.15 -12.95
C ALA A 3 28.08 -62.74 -13.56
N THR A 4 28.75 -61.78 -12.90
CA THR A 4 29.64 -60.71 -13.40
C THR A 4 29.31 -59.88 -14.68
N ILE A 5 28.91 -58.63 -14.44
CA ILE A 5 29.36 -57.32 -14.99
C ILE A 5 30.19 -57.30 -16.30
N LYS A 6 29.81 -56.44 -17.28
CA LYS A 6 30.64 -55.34 -17.85
C LYS A 6 29.77 -54.22 -18.46
N ILE A 7 30.11 -53.00 -18.06
CA ILE A 7 29.54 -51.71 -18.50
C ILE A 7 29.91 -51.46 -19.97
N PHE A 8 28.94 -51.06 -20.79
CA PHE A 8 29.20 -50.25 -21.99
C PHE A 8 28.34 -49.00 -21.90
N ALA A 9 29.02 -47.87 -21.82
CA ALA A 9 28.43 -46.54 -21.77
C ALA A 9 27.56 -46.31 -23.01
N LEU A 10 26.32 -45.85 -22.80
CA LEU A 10 25.57 -45.13 -23.82
C LEU A 10 25.16 -43.78 -23.23
N LEU A 11 25.99 -42.78 -23.48
CA LEU A 11 25.65 -41.39 -23.29
C LEU A 11 24.52 -41.04 -24.26
N LEU A 12 23.31 -40.88 -23.76
CA LEU A 12 22.29 -40.07 -24.43
C LEU A 12 21.74 -39.08 -23.41
N LEU A 13 22.03 -37.81 -23.72
CA LEU A 13 21.46 -36.61 -23.14
C LEU A 13 19.94 -36.75 -23.02
N GLY A 14 19.47 -36.81 -21.79
CA GLY A 14 18.10 -36.50 -21.42
C GLY A 14 18.18 -35.76 -20.10
N ALA A 15 18.34 -34.44 -20.17
CA ALA A 15 18.34 -33.58 -19.01
C ALA A 15 17.17 -33.96 -18.11
N LEU A 16 17.42 -34.06 -16.81
CA LEU A 16 16.36 -34.14 -15.82
C LEU A 16 15.44 -32.94 -16.01
N LEU A 17 14.33 -33.12 -16.71
CA LEU A 17 13.17 -32.25 -16.58
C LEU A 17 12.52 -32.62 -15.24
N LEU A 18 13.21 -32.26 -14.15
CA LEU A 18 12.49 -31.89 -12.95
C LEU A 18 11.58 -30.74 -13.39
N ASN A 19 10.32 -31.05 -13.66
CA ASN A 19 9.21 -30.09 -13.58
C ASN A 19 9.01 -29.61 -12.12
N SER A 20 10.12 -29.47 -11.38
CA SER A 20 10.27 -28.46 -10.35
C SER A 20 10.35 -27.10 -11.06
N CYS A 21 9.26 -26.70 -11.71
CA CYS A 21 8.92 -25.30 -11.71
C CYS A 21 8.47 -25.00 -10.28
N SER A 22 9.41 -24.97 -9.35
CA SER A 22 9.21 -24.39 -8.03
C SER A 22 9.18 -22.87 -8.20
N LYS A 23 8.25 -22.35 -8.99
CA LYS A 23 7.64 -21.07 -8.69
C LYS A 23 6.48 -21.37 -7.76
N ARG A 24 6.80 -21.55 -6.48
CA ARG A 24 5.92 -21.02 -5.45
C ARG A 24 6.16 -19.50 -5.45
N GLU A 25 5.65 -18.86 -6.50
CA GLU A 25 5.27 -17.46 -6.47
C GLU A 25 4.00 -17.41 -5.63
N ASP A 26 4.14 -17.34 -4.32
CA ASP A 26 3.30 -16.35 -3.65
C ASP A 26 3.86 -15.02 -4.16
N ASP A 27 3.16 -14.41 -5.11
CA ASP A 27 3.55 -13.19 -5.79
C ASP A 27 4.07 -12.18 -4.76
N ILE A 28 5.40 -11.90 -4.76
CA ILE A 28 5.96 -10.85 -3.92
C ILE A 28 5.47 -9.53 -4.51
N LEU A 29 4.29 -9.10 -4.10
CA LEU A 29 3.72 -7.81 -4.49
C LEU A 29 4.70 -6.71 -4.06
N ALA A 30 4.97 -5.78 -4.98
CA ALA A 30 5.80 -4.63 -4.69
C ALA A 30 5.22 -3.85 -3.49
N LYS A 31 6.08 -3.26 -2.68
CA LYS A 31 5.67 -2.40 -1.56
C LYS A 31 6.02 -0.96 -1.87
N HIS A 32 5.14 -0.06 -1.48
CA HIS A 32 5.26 1.37 -1.78
C HIS A 32 5.12 2.19 -0.52
N LYS A 33 5.98 3.21 -0.38
CA LYS A 33 5.91 4.16 0.73
C LYS A 33 4.62 4.97 0.66
N VAL A 34 3.92 5.07 1.79
CA VAL A 34 2.70 5.88 1.94
C VAL A 34 2.96 6.99 2.95
N GLU A 35 2.98 8.24 2.48
CA GLU A 35 3.15 9.42 3.30
C GLU A 35 1.83 10.18 3.40
N PHE A 36 1.47 10.62 4.60
CA PHE A 36 0.32 11.50 4.81
C PHE A 36 0.57 12.61 5.83
N SER A 37 -0.17 13.70 5.69
CA SER A 37 -0.03 14.89 6.53
C SER A 37 -1.33 15.71 6.63
N PRO A 38 -1.50 16.50 7.71
CA PRO A 38 -0.67 16.51 8.93
C PRO A 38 -0.87 15.24 9.77
N VAL A 39 0.20 14.75 10.41
CA VAL A 39 0.11 13.60 11.33
C VAL A 39 -0.31 14.07 12.73
N LYS A 40 -0.94 13.18 13.50
CA LYS A 40 -1.33 13.48 14.88
C LYS A 40 -0.09 13.78 15.73
N GLY A 41 -0.06 14.93 16.41
CA GLY A 41 1.03 15.29 17.32
C GLY A 41 0.87 16.68 17.93
N GLY A 42 1.47 16.89 19.11
CA GLY A 42 1.50 18.20 19.78
C GLY A 42 0.11 18.79 20.04
N MET A 43 -0.02 20.11 19.86
CA MET A 43 -1.28 20.86 20.00
C MET A 43 -2.10 20.92 18.70
N LEU A 44 -1.82 20.05 17.71
CA LEU A 44 -2.55 20.07 16.45
C LEU A 44 -4.01 19.68 16.66
N THR A 45 -4.91 20.51 16.15
CA THR A 45 -6.36 20.30 16.20
C THR A 45 -6.93 19.59 14.98
N GLU A 46 -6.12 19.41 13.94
CA GLU A 46 -6.47 18.66 12.75
C GLU A 46 -5.34 17.71 12.38
N HIS A 47 -5.68 16.50 11.96
CA HIS A 47 -4.73 15.48 11.55
C HIS A 47 -5.37 14.46 10.62
N VAL A 48 -4.52 13.68 9.96
CA VAL A 48 -4.88 12.53 9.14
C VAL A 48 -4.44 11.26 9.84
N THR A 49 -5.33 10.28 9.88
CA THR A 49 -5.00 8.88 10.17
C THR A 49 -5.19 8.05 8.92
N ALA A 50 -4.56 6.87 8.88
CA ALA A 50 -4.68 5.95 7.76
C ALA A 50 -4.82 4.51 8.25
N THR A 51 -5.58 3.70 7.50
CA THR A 51 -5.71 2.26 7.74
C THR A 51 -5.58 1.45 6.48
N VAL A 52 -5.08 0.22 6.62
CA VAL A 52 -5.06 -0.83 5.59
C VAL A 52 -5.68 -2.07 6.21
N ASP A 53 -6.68 -2.65 5.56
CA ASP A 53 -7.43 -3.81 6.07
C ASP A 53 -7.93 -3.60 7.52
N GLY A 54 -8.35 -2.37 7.84
CA GLY A 54 -8.83 -1.96 9.16
C GLY A 54 -7.75 -1.75 10.23
N LYS A 55 -6.46 -1.94 9.91
CA LYS A 55 -5.34 -1.72 10.83
C LYS A 55 -4.69 -0.36 10.58
N ALA A 56 -4.37 0.36 11.65
CA ALA A 56 -3.70 1.65 11.55
C ALA A 56 -2.28 1.50 10.98
N ILE A 57 -1.91 2.45 10.12
CA ILE A 57 -0.53 2.63 9.64
C ILE A 57 -0.04 4.03 10.03
N ASN A 58 1.28 4.19 10.08
CA ASN A 58 1.93 5.48 10.27
C ASN A 58 2.33 6.10 8.93
N SER A 59 2.48 7.43 8.94
CA SER A 59 3.01 8.13 7.77
C SER A 59 4.45 7.73 7.55
N GLY A 60 4.75 7.24 6.35
CA GLY A 60 6.05 6.72 5.96
C GLY A 60 6.13 5.18 5.93
N ASP A 61 5.10 4.47 6.38
CA ASP A 61 5.04 3.01 6.29
C ASP A 61 4.97 2.53 4.82
N GLU A 62 5.45 1.32 4.58
CA GLU A 62 5.32 0.64 3.29
C GLU A 62 4.03 -0.20 3.24
N VAL A 63 3.29 -0.08 2.14
CA VAL A 63 2.05 -0.81 1.89
C VAL A 63 2.18 -1.62 0.60
N GLU A 64 1.70 -2.86 0.61
CA GLU A 64 1.67 -3.74 -0.56
C GLU A 64 0.84 -3.13 -1.70
N GLU A 65 1.33 -3.27 -2.93
CA GLU A 65 0.63 -2.86 -4.13
C GLU A 65 -0.74 -3.55 -4.25
N GLY A 66 -1.73 -2.83 -4.74
CA GLY A 66 -3.10 -3.30 -4.89
C GLY A 66 -3.98 -3.16 -3.65
N LYS A 67 -3.39 -2.97 -2.46
CA LYS A 67 -4.13 -2.68 -1.22
C LYS A 67 -4.81 -1.32 -1.26
N ASP A 68 -5.91 -1.20 -0.54
CA ASP A 68 -6.63 0.05 -0.34
C ASP A 68 -6.22 0.68 0.99
N VAL A 69 -5.79 1.94 0.93
CA VAL A 69 -5.52 2.76 2.11
C VAL A 69 -6.70 3.70 2.32
N VAL A 70 -7.28 3.66 3.51
CA VAL A 70 -8.35 4.56 3.93
C VAL A 70 -7.73 5.68 4.76
N PHE A 71 -7.78 6.91 4.27
CA PHE A 71 -7.33 8.11 4.98
C PHE A 71 -8.51 8.85 5.56
N THR A 72 -8.39 9.29 6.81
CA THR A 72 -9.43 10.02 7.53
C THR A 72 -8.89 11.33 8.08
N ALA A 73 -9.47 12.45 7.67
CA ALA A 73 -9.22 13.76 8.26
C ALA A 73 -10.05 13.92 9.54
N THR A 74 -9.38 14.18 10.66
CA THR A 74 -10.01 14.50 11.94
C THR A 74 -9.87 15.99 12.20
N ILE A 75 -10.96 16.65 12.57
CA ILE A 75 -11.02 18.10 12.87
C ILE A 75 -11.64 18.28 14.25
N LEU A 76 -10.87 18.83 15.20
CA LEU A 76 -11.32 18.98 16.60
C LEU A 76 -11.96 20.35 16.87
N LEU A 77 -11.68 21.36 16.05
CA LEU A 77 -12.23 22.70 16.21
C LEU A 77 -13.49 22.91 15.35
N LYS A 78 -14.56 23.40 15.99
CA LYS A 78 -15.86 23.65 15.33
C LYS A 78 -15.83 24.70 14.21
N ASN A 79 -14.85 25.60 14.23
CA ASN A 79 -14.68 26.67 13.24
C ASN A 79 -13.73 26.28 12.09
N ARG A 80 -13.38 24.99 11.97
CA ARG A 80 -12.50 24.46 10.93
C ARG A 80 -13.23 23.41 10.12
N VAL A 81 -12.87 23.29 8.85
CA VAL A 81 -13.40 22.27 7.92
C VAL A 81 -12.28 21.76 7.02
N LEU A 82 -12.45 20.55 6.49
CA LEU A 82 -11.62 20.07 5.38
C LEU A 82 -11.93 20.93 4.15
N ASP A 83 -10.88 21.50 3.54
CA ASP A 83 -10.99 22.22 2.26
C ASP A 83 -10.90 21.24 1.10
N LYS A 84 -9.81 20.46 1.08
CA LYS A 84 -9.53 19.48 0.02
C LYS A 84 -8.47 18.48 0.43
N TRP A 85 -8.43 17.38 -0.31
CA TRP A 85 -7.30 16.47 -0.36
C TRP A 85 -6.36 16.85 -1.51
N VAL A 86 -5.05 16.74 -1.27
CA VAL A 86 -4.02 16.81 -2.30
C VAL A 86 -3.33 15.45 -2.33
N VAL A 87 -3.40 14.78 -3.47
CA VAL A 87 -2.87 13.43 -3.68
C VAL A 87 -1.83 13.48 -4.79
N ALA A 88 -0.64 12.94 -4.53
CA ALA A 88 0.36 12.65 -5.55
C ALA A 88 0.57 11.13 -5.63
N GLY A 89 0.73 10.62 -6.86
CA GLY A 89 0.89 9.19 -7.13
C GLY A 89 -0.41 8.43 -7.42
N ALA A 90 -1.58 9.09 -7.33
CA ALA A 90 -2.87 8.53 -7.69
C ALA A 90 -3.86 9.64 -8.12
N GLU A 91 -4.95 9.25 -8.77
CA GLU A 91 -6.08 10.15 -9.01
C GLU A 91 -6.74 10.53 -7.68
N ALA A 92 -7.08 11.81 -7.51
CA ALA A 92 -7.79 12.27 -6.33
C ALA A 92 -9.24 11.74 -6.37
N PRO A 93 -9.73 11.11 -5.29
CA PRO A 93 -11.10 10.63 -5.24
C PRO A 93 -12.10 11.78 -5.32
N ALA A 94 -13.25 11.53 -5.95
CA ALA A 94 -14.27 12.54 -6.16
C ALA A 94 -14.98 12.93 -4.83
N GLY A 95 -15.06 14.23 -4.54
CA GLY A 95 -15.83 14.79 -3.43
C GLY A 95 -15.01 15.27 -2.22
N ALA A 96 -15.66 15.98 -1.31
CA ALA A 96 -15.07 16.58 -0.10
C ALA A 96 -15.38 15.75 1.16
N SER A 97 -15.31 14.42 1.05
CA SER A 97 -15.48 13.54 2.21
C SER A 97 -14.28 13.66 3.15
N GLU A 98 -14.54 13.63 4.47
CA GLU A 98 -13.50 13.53 5.50
C GLU A 98 -12.73 12.21 5.42
N THR A 99 -13.28 11.22 4.71
CA THR A 99 -12.63 9.94 4.43
C THR A 99 -12.45 9.75 2.94
N ILE A 100 -11.25 9.32 2.54
CA ILE A 100 -10.95 8.92 1.16
C ILE A 100 -10.26 7.56 1.13
N THR A 101 -10.50 6.80 0.07
CA THR A 101 -9.86 5.50 -0.17
C THR A 101 -9.02 5.58 -1.44
N ILE A 102 -7.76 5.16 -1.35
CA ILE A 102 -6.84 5.14 -2.49
C ILE A 102 -6.20 3.77 -2.61
N LYS A 103 -6.27 3.19 -3.81
CA LYS A 103 -5.55 1.96 -4.14
C LYS A 103 -4.08 2.26 -4.39
N VAL A 104 -3.20 1.52 -3.73
CA VAL A 104 -1.75 1.62 -3.94
C VAL A 104 -1.38 1.04 -5.31
N LYS A 105 -0.80 1.87 -6.17
CA LYS A 105 -0.20 1.47 -7.47
C LYS A 105 1.27 1.93 -7.59
N GLY A 106 1.79 2.53 -6.54
CA GLY A 106 3.03 3.31 -6.53
C GLY A 106 3.17 4.06 -5.20
N PRO A 107 4.26 4.81 -4.99
CA PRO A 107 4.43 5.68 -3.83
C PRO A 107 3.31 6.71 -3.73
N LEU A 108 2.75 6.89 -2.53
CA LEU A 108 1.64 7.81 -2.29
C LEU A 108 2.06 8.94 -1.36
N LYS A 109 1.65 10.17 -1.69
CA LYS A 109 1.70 11.32 -0.78
C LYS A 109 0.34 11.98 -0.70
N VAL A 110 -0.26 11.96 0.49
CA VAL A 110 -1.60 12.47 0.75
C VAL A 110 -1.54 13.64 1.74
N ARG A 111 -2.20 14.74 1.42
CA ARG A 111 -2.28 15.89 2.32
C ARG A 111 -3.73 16.36 2.45
N ALA A 112 -4.22 16.41 3.68
CA ALA A 112 -5.44 17.14 4.00
C ALA A 112 -5.11 18.64 4.13
N VAL A 113 -5.87 19.48 3.44
CA VAL A 113 -5.80 20.93 3.57
C VAL A 113 -7.07 21.39 4.28
N PHE A 114 -6.91 22.18 5.33
CA PHE A 114 -8.00 22.67 6.16
C PHE A 114 -8.18 24.18 6.00
N LYS A 115 -9.41 24.66 6.14
CA LYS A 115 -9.75 26.09 6.14
C LYS A 115 -10.68 26.43 7.29
N ASN A 116 -10.81 27.73 7.56
CA ASN A 116 -11.84 28.19 8.47
C ASN A 116 -13.22 27.94 7.86
N LYS A 117 -14.16 27.55 8.70
CA LYS A 117 -15.57 27.51 8.33
C LYS A 117 -16.02 28.94 8.07
N THR A 118 -16.43 29.24 6.84
CA THR A 118 -17.05 30.53 6.55
C THR A 118 -18.41 30.57 7.22
N SER A 119 -18.56 31.43 8.24
CA SER A 119 -19.87 31.77 8.77
C SER A 119 -20.57 32.65 7.75
N ILE A 120 -21.69 32.18 7.20
CA ILE A 120 -22.65 33.06 6.57
C ILE A 120 -23.42 33.68 7.73
N LEU A 121 -23.16 34.97 7.99
CA LEU A 121 -23.92 35.79 8.94
C LEU A 121 -25.34 36.03 8.43
#